data_AF-A0A957JMB4-F1
#
_entry.id   AF-A0A957JMB4-F1
#
_cell.length_a   1.000
_cell.length_b   1.000
_cell.length_c   1.000
_cell.angle_alpha   90.00
_cell.angle_beta   90.00
_cell.angle_gamma   90.00
#
_symmetry.space_group_name_H-M   'P 1'
#
loop_
_entity.id
_entity.type
_entity.pdbx_description
1 polymer ?
#
loop_
_entity_poly.entity_id
_entity_poly.type
_entity_poly.pdbx_seq_one_letter_code
_entity_poly.pdbx_strand_id
1 'polypeptide(L)'
;MKKQPLLTTLSVIIFAFLFTLAADRLALAQSTEEDIPPIEGELSLALETPRRPVELGEQFEITITVQNDSNVLQESIQIKLPYVPGLRYLTGESIPDTGALEALINLADLLPGEVHELVYTLQSSGAKPGAVAFEVTVSSVWQASTAARKNIPFKPAPPENKQIGQDGGQAAFFNNRFRTDFPPGWLNKEAEIRFQLNELTPLPEQSSGLLFAFDIEAYDNNSEIITFDKPITMTIALNDMVDLPNREESSFYVQTREKQDEPWQPVPFVVDAAAGTLSFQTTHFSSYQGGSDVAAWNLTYNPPGVSAYSGSATYSYPIELPPGQGGLAPSLSMSYGSRGVDGARYPLSTSDLGLGWSMSTPQIINGNASRMYGYLNGNPKGGNNFELNRFTLILNGASYPLQPRSGSRHGQYNAIFGWPFCLSRHHCPRPRQPAAV
;
A
#
# COMPACT_ATOMS: atom_id res chain seq x y z
N MET A 1 -35.92 -38.39 -95.16
CA MET A 1 -34.83 -38.10 -94.19
C MET A 1 -34.64 -36.59 -94.17
N LYS A 2 -35.07 -35.94 -93.07
CA LYS A 2 -35.18 -34.49 -92.89
C LYS A 2 -34.28 -34.05 -91.73
N LYS A 3 -33.45 -33.04 -91.94
CA LYS A 3 -32.79 -32.16 -90.95
C LYS A 3 -32.46 -30.86 -91.71
N GLN A 4 -32.61 -29.64 -91.24
CA GLN A 4 -33.22 -28.98 -90.09
C GLN A 4 -33.37 -27.49 -90.51
N PRO A 5 -34.24 -26.68 -89.87
CA PRO A 5 -34.74 -25.43 -90.45
C PRO A 5 -34.03 -24.15 -89.99
N LEU A 6 -34.33 -23.09 -90.75
CA LEU A 6 -34.04 -21.67 -90.55
C LEU A 6 -34.90 -21.01 -89.44
N LEU A 7 -34.49 -19.77 -89.11
CA LEU A 7 -35.18 -18.67 -88.41
C LEU A 7 -35.22 -18.69 -86.87
N THR A 8 -34.56 -17.71 -86.25
CA THR A 8 -35.29 -16.75 -85.39
C THR A 8 -34.60 -15.38 -85.33
N THR A 9 -35.45 -14.37 -85.41
CA THR A 9 -35.22 -12.93 -85.49
C THR A 9 -35.22 -12.28 -84.08
N LEU A 10 -34.47 -11.19 -83.93
CA LEU A 10 -34.67 -9.99 -83.09
C LEU A 10 -35.31 -10.09 -81.68
N SER A 11 -34.54 -9.67 -80.67
CA SER A 11 -34.95 -8.66 -79.68
C SER A 11 -33.68 -8.08 -79.02
N VAL A 12 -33.36 -6.80 -79.23
CA VAL A 12 -33.64 -5.66 -78.31
C VAL A 12 -32.57 -5.59 -77.21
N ILE A 13 -31.92 -4.49 -76.82
CA ILE A 13 -31.78 -3.08 -77.19
C ILE A 13 -30.56 -2.60 -76.34
N ILE A 14 -29.67 -1.80 -76.93
CA ILE A 14 -28.79 -0.78 -76.30
C ILE A 14 -28.04 -1.17 -75.00
N PHE A 15 -26.75 -1.50 -75.13
CA PHE A 15 -25.73 -1.22 -74.10
C PHE A 15 -24.34 -1.15 -74.75
N ALA A 16 -24.09 -0.12 -75.55
CA ALA A 16 -22.77 0.12 -76.13
C ALA A 16 -22.62 1.59 -76.54
N PHE A 17 -22.57 2.50 -75.57
CA PHE A 17 -21.93 3.82 -75.71
C PHE A 17 -21.76 4.38 -74.28
N LEU A 18 -20.58 4.91 -73.98
CA LEU A 18 -20.06 5.32 -72.64
C LEU A 18 -19.33 4.23 -71.83
N PHE A 19 -18.31 3.61 -72.44
CA PHE A 19 -17.17 3.05 -71.71
C PHE A 19 -15.89 3.80 -72.11
N THR A 20 -15.83 5.09 -71.75
CA THR A 20 -14.61 5.92 -71.79
C THR A 20 -14.91 7.24 -71.10
N LEU A 21 -14.94 7.22 -69.76
CA LEU A 21 -14.79 8.34 -68.81
C LEU A 21 -15.26 7.89 -67.41
N ALA A 22 -14.45 7.07 -66.74
CA ALA A 22 -14.46 6.87 -65.28
C ALA A 22 -13.35 5.88 -64.88
N ALA A 23 -12.11 6.13 -65.30
CA ALA A 23 -10.94 5.43 -64.77
C ALA A 23 -10.06 6.35 -63.91
N ASP A 24 -10.56 7.54 -63.58
CA ASP A 24 -9.99 8.44 -62.57
C ASP A 24 -11.10 8.74 -61.55
N ARG A 25 -10.79 8.56 -60.26
CA ARG A 25 -11.69 8.55 -59.08
C ARG A 25 -12.20 7.17 -58.63
N LEU A 26 -11.26 6.25 -58.43
CA LEU A 26 -11.34 5.25 -57.37
C LEU A 26 -9.97 5.11 -56.68
N ALA A 27 -9.36 6.25 -56.37
CA ALA A 27 -8.37 6.36 -55.29
C ALA A 27 -9.11 6.91 -54.06
N LEU A 28 -10.05 6.10 -53.54
CA LEU A 28 -10.53 6.29 -52.19
C LEU A 28 -9.41 5.76 -51.31
N ALA A 29 -8.75 6.66 -50.61
CA ALA A 29 -7.65 6.39 -49.71
C ALA A 29 -7.99 5.18 -48.83
N GLN A 30 -7.42 4.03 -49.18
CA GLN A 30 -6.97 3.10 -48.16
C GLN A 30 -5.94 3.91 -47.38
N SER A 31 -6.36 4.53 -46.29
CA SER A 31 -5.43 4.84 -45.22
C SER A 31 -4.82 3.49 -44.90
N THR A 32 -3.57 3.29 -45.35
CA THR A 32 -2.66 2.42 -44.64
C THR A 32 -2.87 2.77 -43.19
N GLU A 33 -3.43 1.82 -42.44
CA GLU A 33 -3.27 1.73 -41.02
C GLU A 33 -1.74 1.69 -40.87
N GLU A 34 -1.14 2.89 -40.81
CA GLU A 34 0.23 3.06 -40.36
C GLU A 34 0.23 2.32 -39.05
N ASP A 35 1.00 1.24 -39.03
CA ASP A 35 1.39 0.51 -37.85
C ASP A 35 1.94 1.58 -36.89
N ILE A 36 1.05 2.16 -36.07
CA ILE A 36 1.44 3.17 -35.08
C ILE A 36 2.37 2.37 -34.20
N PRO A 37 3.69 2.64 -34.22
CA PRO A 37 4.59 1.91 -33.35
C PRO A 37 4.02 2.03 -31.94
N PRO A 38 4.03 0.95 -31.14
CA PRO A 38 3.56 1.04 -29.76
C PRO A 38 4.17 2.30 -29.16
N ILE A 39 3.32 3.21 -28.70
CA ILE A 39 3.76 4.46 -28.10
C ILE A 39 4.40 4.04 -26.78
N GLU A 40 5.70 3.76 -26.83
CA GLU A 40 6.48 3.45 -25.65
C GLU A 40 6.69 4.78 -24.92
N GLY A 41 5.86 5.02 -23.90
CA GLY A 41 6.17 6.00 -22.89
C GLY A 41 7.40 5.51 -22.13
N GLU A 42 8.50 6.26 -22.20
CA GLU A 42 9.73 5.96 -21.49
C GLU A 42 10.02 7.10 -20.53
N LEU A 43 9.73 6.89 -19.25
CA LEU A 43 10.23 7.65 -18.13
C LEU A 43 11.52 7.01 -17.64
N SER A 44 12.56 7.80 -17.49
CA SER A 44 13.73 7.44 -16.70
C SER A 44 13.65 8.05 -15.31
N LEU A 45 14.25 7.33 -14.36
CA LEU A 45 14.31 7.68 -12.96
C LEU A 45 15.75 7.57 -12.48
N ALA A 46 16.30 8.67 -11.98
CA ALA A 46 17.59 8.69 -11.31
C ALA A 46 17.41 9.03 -9.83
N LEU A 47 18.25 8.40 -9.00
CA LEU A 47 18.27 8.60 -7.55
C LEU A 47 19.72 8.86 -7.11
N GLU A 48 19.93 10.03 -6.53
CA GLU A 48 21.19 10.41 -5.91
C GLU A 48 21.06 10.35 -4.39
N THR A 49 22.09 9.79 -3.75
CA THR A 49 22.15 9.58 -2.30
C THR A 49 23.58 9.86 -1.81
N PRO A 50 23.78 10.14 -0.51
CA PRO A 50 25.12 10.29 0.05
C PRO A 50 25.96 9.04 -0.20
N ARG A 51 27.18 9.26 -0.72
CA ARG A 51 28.16 8.18 -0.93
C ARG A 51 28.94 7.84 0.34
N ARG A 52 28.96 8.76 1.32
CA ARG A 52 29.63 8.56 2.60
C ARG A 52 28.66 7.97 3.63
N PRO A 53 29.16 7.21 4.61
CA PRO A 53 28.36 6.79 5.76
C PRO A 53 27.69 7.98 6.43
N VAL A 54 26.38 7.86 6.66
CA VAL A 54 25.55 8.82 7.38
C VAL A 54 25.63 8.49 8.87
N GLU A 55 25.85 9.51 9.70
CA GLU A 55 25.84 9.38 11.15
C GLU A 55 24.42 9.41 11.72
N LEU A 56 24.22 8.81 12.89
CA LEU A 56 22.92 8.81 13.55
C LEU A 56 22.50 10.23 13.95
N GLY A 57 21.27 10.61 13.63
CA GLY A 57 20.76 11.97 13.82
C GLY A 57 21.17 12.97 12.73
N GLU A 58 22.09 12.58 11.83
CA GLU A 58 22.56 13.43 10.74
C GLU A 58 21.46 13.69 9.71
N GLN A 59 21.39 14.92 9.22
CA GLN A 59 20.54 15.30 8.10
C GLN A 59 21.32 15.24 6.79
N PHE A 60 20.71 14.72 5.74
CA PHE A 60 21.30 14.63 4.41
C PHE A 60 20.23 14.78 3.33
N GLU A 61 20.66 15.10 2.12
CA GLU A 61 19.77 15.26 0.98
C GLU A 61 19.80 14.03 0.07
N ILE A 62 18.66 13.74 -0.53
CA ILE A 62 18.54 12.88 -1.70
C ILE A 62 17.90 13.68 -2.83
N THR A 63 18.29 13.34 -4.05
CA THR A 63 17.74 13.95 -5.26
C THR A 63 17.11 12.87 -6.11
N ILE A 64 15.86 13.10 -6.52
CA ILE A 64 15.10 12.23 -7.41
C ILE A 64 14.88 13.00 -8.70
N THR A 65 15.35 12.44 -9.80
CA THR A 65 15.18 13.04 -11.13
C THR A 65 14.28 12.15 -11.97
N VAL A 66 13.17 12.70 -12.44
CA VAL A 66 12.27 12.06 -13.39
C VAL A 66 12.40 12.76 -14.73
N GLN A 67 12.63 12.00 -15.79
CA GLN A 67 12.76 12.54 -17.13
C GLN A 67 11.84 11.80 -18.09
N ASN A 68 11.16 12.56 -18.95
CA ASN A 68 10.42 12.01 -20.07
C ASN A 68 11.33 11.84 -21.29
N ASP A 69 11.79 10.61 -21.53
CA ASP A 69 12.64 10.26 -22.67
C ASP A 69 11.84 9.96 -23.95
N SER A 70 10.52 9.92 -23.84
CA SER A 70 9.64 9.70 -24.99
C SER A 70 9.39 10.97 -25.81
N ASN A 71 8.84 10.78 -27.01
CA ASN A 71 8.37 11.86 -27.87
C ASN A 71 6.90 12.25 -27.63
N VAL A 72 6.26 11.71 -26.58
CA VAL A 72 4.87 11.99 -26.23
C VAL A 72 4.75 12.63 -24.85
N LEU A 73 3.64 13.35 -24.62
CA LEU A 73 3.29 13.89 -23.31
C LEU A 73 3.08 12.73 -22.32
N GLN A 74 3.70 12.82 -21.14
CA GLN A 74 3.48 11.88 -20.05
C GLN A 74 2.50 12.50 -19.05
N GLU A 75 1.34 11.88 -18.89
CA GLU A 75 0.25 12.37 -18.03
C GLU A 75 0.12 11.56 -16.73
N SER A 76 -0.39 12.21 -15.69
CA SER A 76 -0.68 11.60 -14.37
C SER A 76 0.51 10.84 -13.79
N ILE A 77 1.68 11.48 -13.78
CA ILE A 77 2.91 10.88 -13.29
C ILE A 77 2.84 10.75 -11.77
N GLN A 78 3.09 9.54 -11.27
CA GLN A 78 3.08 9.22 -9.85
C GLN A 78 4.46 8.72 -9.44
N ILE A 79 5.01 9.34 -8.40
CA ILE A 79 6.21 8.86 -7.71
C ILE A 79 5.79 8.22 -6.40
N LYS A 80 6.31 7.02 -6.13
CA LYS A 80 6.17 6.34 -4.85
C LYS A 80 7.45 6.46 -4.06
N LEU A 81 7.35 7.14 -2.91
CA LEU A 81 8.43 7.20 -1.92
C LEU A 81 8.26 6.10 -0.88
N PRO A 82 9.34 5.40 -0.51
CA PRO A 82 9.28 4.34 0.49
C PRO A 82 9.30 4.94 1.90
N TYR A 83 8.59 4.30 2.83
CA TYR A 83 9.01 4.29 4.23
C TYR A 83 10.26 3.42 4.35
N VAL A 84 11.31 3.99 4.91
CA VAL A 84 12.57 3.27 5.13
C VAL A 84 12.86 3.29 6.63
N PRO A 85 12.84 2.14 7.30
CA PRO A 85 13.12 2.09 8.74
C PRO A 85 14.50 2.70 9.04
N GLY A 86 14.55 3.59 10.04
CA GLY A 86 15.75 4.35 10.41
C GLY A 86 15.95 5.67 9.65
N LEU A 87 15.05 6.01 8.73
CA LEU A 87 15.03 7.29 8.03
C LEU A 87 13.75 8.07 8.28
N ARG A 88 13.91 9.37 8.51
CA ARG A 88 12.81 10.32 8.67
C ARG A 88 12.94 11.43 7.64
N TYR A 89 11.91 11.64 6.84
CA TYR A 89 11.81 12.81 5.95
C TYR A 89 11.53 14.07 6.77
N LEU A 90 12.26 15.15 6.51
CA LEU A 90 12.12 16.44 7.19
C LEU A 90 11.45 17.49 6.30
N THR A 91 11.77 17.50 5.00
CA THR A 91 11.27 18.47 4.01
C THR A 91 11.02 17.77 2.67
N GLY A 92 10.11 18.33 1.86
CA GLY A 92 9.80 17.86 0.51
C GLY A 92 8.40 18.28 0.02
N GLU A 93 8.14 18.14 -1.28
CA GLU A 93 6.87 18.55 -1.92
C GLU A 93 5.66 17.72 -1.45
N SER A 94 5.91 16.50 -0.97
CA SER A 94 4.99 15.67 -0.19
C SER A 94 5.80 14.61 0.55
N ILE A 95 5.57 14.47 1.85
CA ILE A 95 6.33 13.60 2.75
C ILE A 95 5.42 12.44 3.17
N PRO A 96 5.90 11.18 3.20
CA PRO A 96 5.13 10.09 3.81
C PRO A 96 4.80 10.45 5.25
N ASP A 97 3.50 10.56 5.54
CA ASP A 97 3.02 10.73 6.91
C ASP A 97 3.45 9.51 7.73
N THR A 98 3.74 9.71 9.01
CA THR A 98 4.27 8.71 9.95
C THR A 98 3.44 7.42 10.06
N GLY A 99 2.20 7.41 9.57
CA GLY A 99 1.34 6.22 9.51
C GLY A 99 1.31 5.47 8.18
N ALA A 100 1.93 5.97 7.11
CA ALA A 100 1.88 5.33 5.78
C ALA A 100 3.22 4.66 5.44
N LEU A 101 3.16 3.40 4.98
CA LEU A 101 4.34 2.67 4.50
C LEU A 101 4.96 3.30 3.23
N GLU A 102 4.20 4.15 2.53
CA GLU A 102 4.61 4.76 1.27
C GLU A 102 3.92 6.12 1.09
N ALA A 103 4.58 7.06 0.42
CA ALA A 103 3.96 8.31 -0.05
C ALA A 103 3.78 8.28 -1.56
N LEU A 104 2.63 8.74 -2.04
CA LEU A 104 2.37 8.97 -3.46
C LEU A 104 2.41 10.46 -3.76
N ILE A 105 3.33 10.85 -4.63
CA ILE A 105 3.47 12.21 -5.14
C ILE A 105 2.91 12.23 -6.55
N ASN A 106 2.00 13.16 -6.83
CA ASN A 106 1.54 13.39 -8.19
C ASN A 106 2.34 14.55 -8.77
N LEU A 107 3.09 14.29 -9.83
CA LEU A 107 3.76 15.35 -10.59
C LEU A 107 2.82 15.94 -11.63
N ALA A 108 3.15 17.15 -12.08
CA ALA A 108 2.57 17.71 -13.30
C ALA A 108 2.94 16.84 -14.51
N ASP A 109 2.17 16.98 -15.60
CA ASP A 109 2.47 16.30 -16.85
C ASP A 109 3.84 16.75 -17.38
N LEU A 110 4.62 15.81 -17.94
CA LEU A 110 5.95 16.10 -18.48
C LEU A 110 5.93 16.11 -20.01
N LEU A 111 6.37 17.22 -20.60
CA LEU A 111 6.58 17.34 -22.03
C LEU A 111 7.75 16.44 -22.50
N PRO A 112 7.82 16.10 -23.79
CA PRO A 112 8.96 15.37 -24.36
C PRO A 112 10.30 16.02 -24.02
N GLY A 113 11.22 15.26 -23.43
CA GLY A 113 12.54 15.72 -22.99
C GLY A 113 12.54 16.58 -21.72
N GLU A 114 11.39 16.78 -21.08
CA GLU A 114 11.31 17.52 -19.82
C GLU A 114 11.88 16.71 -18.66
N VAL A 115 12.57 17.40 -17.77
CA VAL A 115 13.20 16.85 -16.57
C VAL A 115 12.59 17.54 -15.36
N HIS A 116 12.18 16.75 -14.38
CA HIS A 116 11.70 17.22 -13.09
C HIS A 116 12.60 16.71 -11.97
N GLU A 117 12.99 17.59 -11.07
CA GLU A 117 13.91 17.28 -9.97
C GLU A 117 13.21 17.54 -8.63
N LEU A 118 13.25 16.54 -7.75
CA LEU A 118 12.75 16.63 -6.39
C LEU A 118 13.91 16.44 -5.41
N VAL A 119 14.02 17.36 -4.46
CA VAL A 119 15.01 17.30 -3.39
C VAL A 119 14.31 17.06 -2.06
N TYR A 120 14.79 16.06 -1.32
CA TYR A 120 14.28 15.71 -0.01
C TYR A 120 15.40 15.77 1.02
N THR A 121 15.16 16.43 2.16
CA THR A 121 16.03 16.32 3.33
C THR A 121 15.53 15.17 4.21
N LEU A 122 16.40 14.21 4.47
CA LEU A 122 16.16 13.10 5.38
C LEU A 122 17.05 13.25 6.61
N GLN A 123 16.63 12.65 7.72
CA GLN A 123 17.41 12.49 8.93
C GLN A 123 17.54 11.00 9.24
N SER A 124 18.75 10.56 9.62
CA SER A 124 18.90 9.26 10.26
C SER A 124 18.21 9.29 11.62
N SER A 125 17.07 8.63 11.76
CA SER A 125 16.32 8.52 13.01
C SER A 125 16.62 7.21 13.76
N GLY A 126 17.50 6.39 13.18
CA GLY A 126 17.70 5.04 13.64
C GLY A 126 18.76 4.29 12.83
N ALA A 127 19.77 3.73 13.49
CA ALA A 127 20.89 3.11 12.81
C ALA A 127 20.77 1.59 12.90
N LYS A 128 20.45 0.93 11.78
CA LYS A 128 20.95 -0.43 11.55
C LYS A 128 22.35 -0.29 10.94
N PRO A 129 23.39 -0.95 11.47
CA PRO A 129 24.75 -0.76 10.99
C PRO A 129 24.85 -1.37 9.58
N GLY A 130 25.57 -0.71 8.68
CA GLY A 130 25.74 -1.20 7.30
C GLY A 130 25.10 -0.26 6.28
N ALA A 131 24.22 -0.77 5.42
CA ALA A 131 23.56 0.05 4.41
C ALA A 131 22.08 -0.30 4.30
N VAL A 132 21.24 0.73 4.15
CA VAL A 132 19.80 0.58 3.98
C VAL A 132 19.44 0.82 2.52
N ALA A 133 18.63 -0.07 1.95
CA ALA A 133 18.13 0.08 0.60
C ALA A 133 17.03 1.15 0.56
N PHE A 134 17.17 2.08 -0.38
CA PHE A 134 16.21 3.13 -0.68
C PHE A 134 15.79 2.97 -2.14
N GLU A 135 14.51 2.69 -2.36
CA GLU A 135 13.96 2.42 -3.70
C GLU A 135 12.79 3.36 -3.97
N VAL A 136 12.88 4.12 -5.05
CA VAL A 136 11.82 5.00 -5.53
C VAL A 136 11.25 4.39 -6.79
N THR A 137 9.92 4.48 -6.97
CA THR A 137 9.29 4.06 -8.21
C THR A 137 8.54 5.22 -8.86
N VAL A 138 8.50 5.25 -10.19
CA VAL A 138 7.71 6.21 -10.98
C VAL A 138 6.83 5.46 -11.97
N SER A 139 5.62 5.94 -12.18
CA SER A 139 4.67 5.40 -13.17
C SER A 139 3.85 6.51 -13.82
N SER A 140 3.31 6.24 -15.02
CA SER A 140 2.35 7.11 -15.70
C SER A 140 1.16 6.29 -16.24
N VAL A 141 0.18 6.95 -16.88
CA VAL A 141 -0.94 6.25 -17.54
C VAL A 141 -0.47 5.31 -18.66
N TRP A 142 0.65 5.64 -19.30
CA TRP A 142 1.12 5.00 -20.52
C TRP A 142 2.27 4.01 -20.31
N GLN A 143 2.84 3.96 -19.10
CA GLN A 143 4.01 3.13 -18.80
C GLN A 143 3.84 2.35 -17.50
N ALA A 144 4.35 1.12 -17.50
CA ALA A 144 4.55 0.35 -16.29
C ALA A 144 5.56 1.05 -15.35
N SER A 145 5.54 0.67 -14.07
CA SER A 145 6.42 1.27 -13.07
C SER A 145 7.91 1.05 -13.40
N THR A 146 8.69 2.13 -13.36
CA THR A 146 10.17 2.11 -13.36
C THR A 146 10.68 2.36 -11.94
N ALA A 147 11.80 1.73 -11.54
CA ALA A 147 12.36 1.84 -10.19
C ALA A 147 13.83 2.25 -10.20
N ALA A 148 14.24 3.06 -9.23
CA ALA A 148 15.62 3.41 -8.96
C ALA A 148 15.96 3.08 -7.51
N ARG A 149 17.02 2.28 -7.32
CA ARG A 149 17.45 1.79 -6.01
C ARG A 149 18.88 2.21 -5.69
N LYS A 150 19.10 2.72 -4.47
CA LYS A 150 20.42 3.01 -3.91
C LYS A 150 20.54 2.45 -2.51
N ASN A 151 21.77 2.14 -2.11
CA ASN A 151 22.08 1.77 -0.73
C ASN A 151 22.70 2.97 -0.03
N ILE A 152 22.08 3.41 1.06
CA ILE A 152 22.57 4.51 1.89
C ILE A 152 23.40 3.89 3.02
N PRO A 153 24.72 4.10 3.06
CA PRO A 153 25.56 3.56 4.14
C PRO A 153 25.34 4.34 5.44
N PHE A 154 25.29 3.63 6.57
CA PHE A 154 25.19 4.19 7.92
C PHE A 154 26.40 3.81 8.75
N LYS A 155 26.86 4.76 9.55
CA LYS A 155 27.90 4.53 10.54
C LYS A 155 27.28 3.96 11.82
N PRO A 156 27.88 2.94 12.44
CA PRO A 156 27.47 2.50 13.78
C PRO A 156 27.54 3.66 14.77
N ALA A 157 26.63 3.68 15.75
CA ALA A 157 26.73 4.60 16.88
C ALA A 157 28.06 4.34 17.63
N PRO A 158 28.76 5.37 18.11
CA PRO A 158 29.94 5.15 18.94
C PRO A 158 29.53 4.49 20.28
N PRO A 159 30.41 3.67 20.88
CA PRO A 159 30.14 3.13 22.21
C PRO A 159 30.14 4.24 23.26
N GLU A 160 29.29 4.10 24.28
CA GLU A 160 29.20 5.00 25.42
C GLU A 160 29.62 4.27 26.71
N ASN A 161 30.49 4.91 27.50
CA ASN A 161 30.99 4.33 28.75
C ASN A 161 30.57 5.16 29.97
N LYS A 162 30.24 4.48 31.08
CA LYS A 162 29.89 5.10 32.36
C LYS A 162 30.55 4.36 33.52
N GLN A 163 31.01 5.08 34.54
CA GLN A 163 31.52 4.48 35.78
C GLN A 163 30.39 4.42 36.81
N ILE A 164 30.19 3.26 37.43
CA ILE A 164 29.19 3.05 38.48
C ILE A 164 29.84 2.35 39.67
N GLY A 165 29.71 2.98 40.84
CA GLY A 165 30.25 2.46 42.10
C GLY A 165 29.30 1.50 42.82
N GLN A 166 29.81 0.93 43.92
CA GLN A 166 29.05 0.03 44.81
C GLN A 166 27.82 0.68 45.44
N ASP A 167 27.80 2.01 45.59
CA ASP A 167 26.69 2.75 46.19
C ASP A 167 25.45 2.79 45.26
N GLY A 168 25.58 2.27 44.03
CA GLY A 168 24.54 2.31 43.02
C GLY A 168 24.48 3.66 42.31
N GLY A 169 23.34 3.95 41.68
CA GLY A 169 23.10 5.18 40.95
C GLY A 169 22.36 4.95 39.64
N GLN A 170 22.37 5.96 38.77
CA GLN A 170 21.75 5.88 37.45
C GLN A 170 22.79 6.09 36.36
N ALA A 171 22.73 5.26 35.32
CA ALA A 171 23.40 5.55 34.05
C ALA A 171 22.36 5.82 32.97
N ALA A 172 22.72 6.70 32.05
CA ALA A 172 21.91 7.05 30.91
C ALA A 172 22.79 7.00 29.67
N PHE A 173 22.26 6.34 28.63
CA PHE A 173 22.90 6.16 27.34
C PHE A 173 21.99 6.69 26.24
N PHE A 174 22.61 7.10 25.14
CA PHE A 174 21.94 7.51 23.92
C PHE A 174 20.84 8.56 24.18
N ASN A 175 21.28 9.76 24.59
CA ASN A 175 20.40 10.90 24.90
C ASN A 175 19.28 10.56 25.91
N ASN A 176 19.62 9.78 26.95
CA ASN A 176 18.71 9.39 28.03
C ASN A 176 17.56 8.45 27.59
N ARG A 177 17.67 7.84 26.40
CA ARG A 177 16.70 6.86 25.91
C ARG A 177 16.80 5.55 26.66
N PHE A 178 18.03 5.09 26.92
CA PHE A 178 18.29 3.89 27.72
C PHE A 178 18.80 4.34 29.08
N ARG A 179 18.02 4.08 30.13
CA ARG A 179 18.39 4.36 31.51
C ARG A 179 18.54 3.07 32.28
N THR A 180 19.55 2.99 33.12
CA THR A 180 19.75 1.90 34.05
C THR A 180 19.81 2.44 35.47
N ASP A 181 19.04 1.81 36.36
CA ASP A 181 19.03 2.09 37.79
C ASP A 181 19.70 0.94 38.53
N PHE A 182 20.84 1.25 39.13
CA PHE A 182 21.69 0.32 39.87
C PHE A 182 21.39 0.49 41.37
N PRO A 183 20.81 -0.53 42.03
CA PRO A 183 20.55 -0.42 43.45
C PRO A 183 21.86 -0.45 44.26
N PRO A 184 21.91 0.16 45.46
CA PRO A 184 23.09 0.07 46.33
C PRO A 184 23.46 -1.38 46.61
N GLY A 185 24.74 -1.73 46.48
CA GLY A 185 25.25 -3.09 46.63
C GLY A 185 24.85 -4.04 45.50
N TRP A 186 24.55 -3.53 44.30
CA TRP A 186 24.42 -4.34 43.08
C TRP A 186 25.72 -5.05 42.70
N LEU A 187 26.85 -4.44 43.10
CA LEU A 187 28.20 -4.95 42.95
C LEU A 187 29.05 -4.46 44.13
N ASN A 188 30.03 -5.26 44.56
CA ASN A 188 30.92 -4.93 45.67
C ASN A 188 32.15 -4.09 45.29
N LYS A 189 32.14 -3.53 44.08
CA LYS A 189 33.25 -2.77 43.47
C LYS A 189 32.72 -1.82 42.41
N GLU A 190 33.60 -0.94 41.95
CA GLU A 190 33.32 -0.06 40.81
C GLU A 190 33.41 -0.83 39.49
N ALA A 191 32.56 -0.46 38.54
CA ALA A 191 32.55 -1.04 37.20
C ALA A 191 32.38 0.03 36.12
N GLU A 192 33.12 -0.15 35.02
CA GLU A 192 32.88 0.52 33.75
C GLU A 192 31.76 -0.21 33.01
N ILE A 193 30.65 0.48 32.79
CA ILE A 193 29.56 0.02 31.95
C ILE A 193 29.80 0.51 30.54
N ARG A 194 29.87 -0.41 29.58
CA ARG A 194 30.02 -0.11 28.15
C ARG A 194 28.72 -0.43 27.44
N PHE A 195 28.24 0.51 26.65
CA PHE A 195 26.98 0.41 25.91
C PHE A 195 27.24 0.65 24.43
N GLN A 196 26.74 -0.26 23.59
CA GLN A 196 26.83 -0.16 22.14
C GLN A 196 25.43 -0.29 21.54
N LEU A 197 24.94 0.80 20.95
CA LEU A 197 23.69 0.75 20.20
C LEU A 197 23.92 0.04 18.86
N ASN A 198 23.12 -0.99 18.60
CA ASN A 198 23.18 -1.78 17.39
C ASN A 198 22.02 -1.47 16.46
N GLU A 199 20.81 -1.33 16.99
CA GLU A 199 19.64 -0.98 16.20
C GLU A 199 18.77 -0.01 16.99
N LEU A 200 18.21 0.97 16.28
CA LEU A 200 17.14 1.81 16.77
C LEU A 200 16.28 2.09 15.55
N THR A 201 15.02 1.71 15.55
CA THR A 201 14.18 1.78 14.37
C THR A 201 12.75 2.11 14.79
N PRO A 202 12.25 3.34 14.55
CA PRO A 202 10.85 3.63 14.75
C PRO A 202 9.97 2.72 13.88
N LEU A 203 8.81 2.33 14.38
CA LEU A 203 7.81 1.57 13.64
C LEU A 203 6.63 2.49 13.31
N PRO A 204 6.19 2.52 12.02
CA PRO A 204 4.94 3.16 11.66
C PRO A 204 3.74 2.53 12.37
N GLU A 205 2.62 3.21 12.30
CA GLU A 205 1.33 2.66 12.73
C GLU A 205 1.09 1.30 12.05
N GLN A 206 0.55 0.32 12.80
CA GLN A 206 0.23 -1.03 12.29
C GLN A 206 1.43 -1.81 11.67
N SER A 207 2.67 -1.47 12.04
CA SER A 207 3.85 -2.19 11.55
C SER A 207 4.50 -3.06 12.62
N SER A 208 4.89 -4.28 12.24
CA SER A 208 5.74 -5.16 13.06
C SER A 208 7.22 -4.89 12.83
N GLY A 209 8.04 -5.10 13.85
CA GLY A 209 9.48 -5.16 13.67
C GLY A 209 10.28 -4.96 14.96
N LEU A 210 11.59 -4.84 14.77
CA LEU A 210 12.52 -4.52 15.84
C LEU A 210 12.52 -3.00 16.08
N LEU A 211 12.42 -2.60 17.34
CA LEU A 211 12.48 -1.19 17.76
C LEU A 211 13.89 -0.81 18.18
N PHE A 212 14.59 -1.73 18.86
CA PHE A 212 15.94 -1.51 19.34
C PHE A 212 16.74 -2.82 19.45
N ALA A 213 18.06 -2.70 19.33
CA ALA A 213 19.03 -3.70 19.76
C ALA A 213 20.27 -2.99 20.30
N PHE A 214 20.88 -3.55 21.34
CA PHE A 214 22.11 -3.03 21.91
C PHE A 214 22.88 -4.12 22.63
N ASP A 215 24.18 -3.89 22.78
CA ASP A 215 25.04 -4.64 23.68
C ASP A 215 25.34 -3.76 24.89
N ILE A 216 25.27 -4.37 26.07
CA ILE A 216 25.73 -3.75 27.30
C ILE A 216 26.65 -4.74 28.00
N GLU A 217 27.74 -4.23 28.57
CA GLU A 217 28.77 -5.01 29.24
C GLU A 217 29.26 -4.26 30.49
N ALA A 218 29.75 -4.98 31.49
CA ALA A 218 30.36 -4.41 32.68
C ALA A 218 31.80 -4.90 32.83
N TYR A 219 32.73 -4.01 33.16
CA TYR A 219 34.14 -4.31 33.32
C TYR A 219 34.71 -3.76 34.64
N ASP A 220 35.56 -4.55 35.28
CA ASP A 220 36.47 -4.11 36.35
C ASP A 220 37.90 -4.26 35.83
N ASN A 221 38.58 -3.13 35.58
CA ASN A 221 39.96 -3.11 35.10
C ASN A 221 40.21 -4.06 33.89
N ASN A 222 39.32 -4.01 32.89
CA ASN A 222 39.28 -4.88 31.70
C ASN A 222 38.91 -6.36 31.93
N SER A 223 38.56 -6.75 33.16
CA SER A 223 37.94 -8.05 33.42
C SER A 223 36.43 -7.91 33.34
N GLU A 224 35.79 -8.71 32.48
CA GLU A 224 34.34 -8.69 32.31
C GLU A 224 33.61 -9.20 33.56
N ILE A 225 32.52 -8.54 33.91
CA ILE A 225 31.63 -8.88 35.02
C ILE A 225 30.35 -9.45 34.45
N ILE A 226 30.15 -10.74 34.66
CA ILE A 226 29.08 -11.49 34.00
C ILE A 226 27.78 -11.46 34.82
N THR A 227 27.84 -11.39 36.15
CA THR A 227 26.65 -11.41 37.01
C THR A 227 26.70 -10.37 38.12
N PHE A 228 25.52 -9.98 38.61
CA PHE A 228 25.34 -8.96 39.64
C PHE A 228 24.68 -9.53 40.90
N ASP A 229 25.00 -8.96 42.06
CA ASP A 229 24.47 -9.39 43.36
C ASP A 229 23.00 -8.98 43.55
N LYS A 230 22.55 -7.95 42.83
CA LYS A 230 21.16 -7.46 42.83
C LYS A 230 20.69 -7.15 41.41
N PRO A 231 19.39 -7.29 41.13
CA PRO A 231 18.85 -6.95 39.82
C PRO A 231 18.95 -5.45 39.55
N ILE A 232 19.37 -5.11 38.34
CA ILE A 232 19.42 -3.75 37.79
C ILE A 232 18.13 -3.54 37.00
N THR A 233 17.52 -2.37 37.13
CA THR A 233 16.35 -2.01 36.31
C THR A 233 16.82 -1.26 35.07
N MET A 234 16.40 -1.70 33.89
CA MET A 234 16.60 -1.00 32.64
C MET A 234 15.27 -0.41 32.14
N THR A 235 15.28 0.85 31.75
CA THR A 235 14.13 1.57 31.22
C THR A 235 14.49 2.17 29.87
N ILE A 236 13.68 1.86 28.86
CA ILE A 236 13.78 2.37 27.48
C ILE A 236 12.62 3.33 27.21
N ALA A 237 12.93 4.53 26.71
CA ALA A 237 11.92 5.46 26.22
C ALA A 237 11.44 5.07 24.81
N LEU A 238 10.13 4.96 24.62
CA LEU A 238 9.48 4.50 23.39
C LEU A 238 8.55 5.54 22.73
N ASN A 239 8.31 6.69 23.37
CA ASN A 239 7.35 7.74 22.97
C ASN A 239 7.36 8.16 21.49
N ASP A 240 8.53 8.15 20.85
CA ASP A 240 8.75 8.57 19.46
C ASP A 240 9.13 7.41 18.54
N MET A 241 9.07 6.19 19.06
CA MET A 241 9.45 4.97 18.35
C MET A 241 8.23 4.19 17.87
N VAL A 242 7.11 4.31 18.58
CA VAL A 242 5.89 3.56 18.31
C VAL A 242 4.71 4.23 18.99
N ASP A 243 3.53 4.11 18.37
CA ASP A 243 2.26 4.61 18.92
C ASP A 243 1.79 3.75 20.10
N LEU A 244 2.36 3.97 21.29
CA LEU A 244 2.07 3.21 22.50
C LEU A 244 0.59 3.23 22.91
N PRO A 245 -0.13 4.38 22.89
CA PRO A 245 -1.55 4.41 23.28
C PRO A 245 -2.46 3.49 22.47
N ASN A 246 -2.15 3.25 21.20
CA ASN A 246 -2.95 2.43 20.29
C ASN A 246 -2.40 1.01 20.13
N ARG A 247 -1.47 0.58 21.00
CA ARG A 247 -0.76 -0.68 20.86
C ARG A 247 -0.93 -1.54 22.10
N GLU A 248 -1.38 -2.77 21.88
CA GLU A 248 -1.58 -3.75 22.94
C GLU A 248 -0.25 -4.11 23.62
N GLU A 249 -0.21 -4.18 24.95
CA GLU A 249 1.01 -4.54 25.68
C GLU A 249 1.56 -5.91 25.26
N SER A 250 0.67 -6.87 24.98
CA SER A 250 1.01 -8.22 24.51
C SER A 250 1.71 -8.26 23.15
N SER A 251 1.71 -7.15 22.42
CA SER A 251 2.36 -7.02 21.12
C SER A 251 3.85 -6.70 21.23
N PHE A 252 4.34 -6.33 22.42
CA PHE A 252 5.75 -6.04 22.67
C PHE A 252 6.51 -7.30 23.04
N TYR A 253 7.82 -7.27 22.80
CA TYR A 253 8.73 -8.28 23.32
C TYR A 253 10.08 -7.67 23.67
N VAL A 254 10.74 -8.28 24.64
CA VAL A 254 12.16 -8.07 24.94
C VAL A 254 12.83 -9.43 24.99
N GLN A 255 13.99 -9.52 24.39
CA GLN A 255 14.80 -10.72 24.38
C GLN A 255 16.25 -10.39 24.71
N THR A 256 16.94 -11.38 25.29
CA THR A 256 18.36 -11.32 25.61
C THR A 256 19.08 -12.51 25.02
N ARG A 257 20.38 -12.35 24.79
CA ARG A 257 21.27 -13.40 24.33
C ARG A 257 22.69 -13.12 24.82
N GLU A 258 23.28 -14.09 25.52
CA GLU A 258 24.64 -13.93 26.06
C GLU A 258 25.72 -14.06 24.98
N LYS A 259 25.55 -14.97 24.01
CA LYS A 259 26.52 -15.17 22.91
C LYS A 259 25.88 -15.16 21.54
N GLN A 260 26.61 -14.71 20.53
CA GLN A 260 26.10 -14.53 19.18
C GLN A 260 25.49 -15.80 18.53
N ASP A 261 25.94 -16.99 18.95
CA ASP A 261 25.51 -18.30 18.46
C ASP A 261 24.34 -18.92 19.25
N GLU A 262 23.93 -18.31 20.36
CA GLU A 262 22.84 -18.80 21.20
C GLU A 262 21.46 -18.31 20.70
N PRO A 263 20.36 -19.01 21.02
CA PRO A 263 19.02 -18.53 20.70
C PRO A 263 18.61 -17.39 21.64
N TRP A 264 17.92 -16.39 21.09
CA TRP A 264 17.30 -15.31 21.86
C TRP A 264 16.30 -15.87 22.91
N GLN A 265 16.42 -15.42 24.15
CA GLN A 265 15.56 -15.79 25.27
C GLN A 265 14.66 -14.63 25.67
N PRO A 266 13.37 -14.86 25.97
CA PRO A 266 12.48 -13.80 26.40
C PRO A 266 12.87 -13.24 27.78
N VAL A 267 12.74 -11.92 27.93
CA VAL A 267 12.95 -11.20 29.20
C VAL A 267 11.60 -10.67 29.68
N PRO A 268 11.17 -10.94 30.92
CA PRO A 268 9.98 -10.30 31.47
C PRO A 268 10.13 -8.77 31.52
N PHE A 269 9.13 -8.05 31.00
CA PHE A 269 9.12 -6.60 30.93
C PHE A 269 7.75 -6.04 31.33
N VAL A 270 7.69 -4.72 31.51
CA VAL A 270 6.46 -3.95 31.75
C VAL A 270 6.45 -2.78 30.77
N VAL A 271 5.32 -2.53 30.12
CA VAL A 271 5.10 -1.33 29.30
C VAL A 271 4.26 -0.34 30.10
N ASP A 272 4.79 0.86 30.31
CA ASP A 272 4.02 2.00 30.81
C ASP A 272 3.72 2.92 29.63
N ALA A 273 2.53 2.75 29.04
CA ALA A 273 2.09 3.57 27.90
C ALA A 273 1.90 5.05 28.27
N ALA A 274 1.59 5.36 29.53
CA ALA A 274 1.37 6.74 29.99
C ALA A 274 2.70 7.49 30.15
N ALA A 275 3.74 6.83 30.68
CA ALA A 275 5.11 7.36 30.70
C ALA A 275 5.82 7.20 29.34
N GLY A 276 5.29 6.34 28.49
CA GLY A 276 5.83 5.91 27.21
C GLY A 276 7.19 5.24 27.33
N THR A 277 7.26 4.28 28.25
CA THR A 277 8.48 3.53 28.53
C THR A 277 8.24 2.04 28.57
N LEU A 278 9.28 1.28 28.27
CA LEU A 278 9.36 -0.15 28.54
C LEU A 278 10.46 -0.37 29.57
N SER A 279 10.21 -1.21 30.58
CA SER A 279 11.21 -1.53 31.60
C SER A 279 11.31 -3.03 31.86
N PHE A 280 12.52 -3.49 32.17
CA PHE A 280 12.79 -4.85 32.61
C PHE A 280 13.90 -4.89 33.66
N GLN A 281 14.02 -6.00 34.37
CA GLN A 281 15.11 -6.23 35.31
C GLN A 281 16.08 -7.27 34.78
N THR A 282 17.37 -7.10 35.10
CA THR A 282 18.39 -8.10 34.76
C THR A 282 19.45 -8.22 35.84
N THR A 283 20.04 -9.41 35.95
CA THR A 283 21.16 -9.73 36.85
C THR A 283 22.47 -9.98 36.09
N HIS A 284 22.47 -9.76 34.78
CA HIS A 284 23.66 -9.88 33.92
C HIS A 284 23.56 -8.91 32.75
N PHE A 285 24.70 -8.58 32.15
CA PHE A 285 24.78 -7.79 30.93
C PHE A 285 25.16 -8.67 29.74
N SER A 286 24.60 -8.34 28.57
CA SER A 286 24.59 -9.16 27.36
C SER A 286 24.00 -8.36 26.19
N SER A 287 23.75 -9.00 25.06
CA SER A 287 22.96 -8.42 23.97
C SER A 287 21.48 -8.43 24.33
N TYR A 288 20.81 -7.30 24.11
CA TYR A 288 19.36 -7.17 24.24
C TYR A 288 18.76 -6.67 22.94
N GLN A 289 17.55 -7.12 22.66
CA GLN A 289 16.74 -6.62 21.58
C GLN A 289 15.28 -6.53 22.01
N GLY A 290 14.54 -5.61 21.42
CA GLY A 290 13.12 -5.48 21.68
C GLY A 290 12.41 -4.84 20.52
N GLY A 291 11.14 -5.16 20.40
CA GLY A 291 10.34 -4.77 19.28
C GLY A 291 8.87 -4.87 19.60
N SER A 292 8.08 -4.69 18.56
CA SER A 292 6.66 -4.94 18.65
C SER A 292 6.17 -5.52 17.35
N ASP A 293 5.32 -6.53 17.47
CA ASP A 293 4.58 -7.08 16.36
C ASP A 293 3.20 -6.40 16.30
N VAL A 294 2.54 -6.39 15.15
CA VAL A 294 1.09 -6.23 15.16
C VAL A 294 0.50 -7.47 15.81
N ALA A 295 -0.58 -7.29 16.58
CA ALA A 295 -1.29 -8.42 17.17
C ALA A 295 -1.48 -9.49 16.09
N ALA A 296 -0.88 -10.66 16.30
CA ALA A 296 -1.04 -11.77 15.39
C ALA A 296 -2.54 -11.99 15.18
N TRP A 297 -2.95 -12.22 13.93
CA TRP A 297 -4.34 -12.57 13.61
C TRP A 297 -4.85 -13.58 14.64
N ASN A 298 -5.74 -13.12 15.52
CA ASN A 298 -6.26 -13.97 16.57
C ASN A 298 -7.39 -14.78 15.95
N LEU A 299 -7.16 -16.08 15.73
CA LEU A 299 -8.18 -16.99 15.23
C LEU A 299 -9.30 -17.09 16.26
N THR A 300 -10.27 -16.19 16.14
CA THR A 300 -11.45 -16.22 16.99
C THR A 300 -12.35 -17.32 16.45
N TYR A 301 -12.48 -18.42 17.19
CA TYR A 301 -13.36 -19.53 16.80
C TYR A 301 -14.81 -19.03 16.75
N ASN A 302 -15.38 -18.97 15.54
CA ASN A 302 -16.79 -18.69 15.31
C ASN A 302 -17.52 -20.02 15.03
N PRO A 303 -18.26 -20.59 15.98
CA PRO A 303 -18.94 -21.86 15.76
C PRO A 303 -20.01 -21.73 14.67
N PRO A 304 -20.17 -22.73 13.78
CA PRO A 304 -21.23 -22.69 12.77
C PRO A 304 -22.61 -22.74 13.42
N GLY A 305 -23.56 -21.98 12.85
CA GLY A 305 -24.97 -22.22 13.07
C GLY A 305 -25.41 -23.48 12.32
N VAL A 306 -26.07 -24.42 13.00
CA VAL A 306 -26.55 -25.67 12.39
C VAL A 306 -28.08 -25.68 12.36
N SER A 307 -28.66 -25.87 11.17
CA SER A 307 -30.12 -26.00 11.03
C SER A 307 -30.60 -27.35 11.55
N ALA A 308 -31.44 -27.37 12.59
CA ALA A 308 -31.97 -28.61 13.18
C ALA A 308 -32.82 -29.45 12.22
N TYR A 309 -33.51 -28.81 11.27
CA TYR A 309 -34.33 -29.50 10.27
C TYR A 309 -33.49 -30.09 9.12
N SER A 310 -32.41 -29.40 8.79
CA SER A 310 -31.79 -29.49 7.47
C SER A 310 -30.34 -30.01 7.53
N GLY A 311 -29.71 -29.98 8.71
CA GLY A 311 -28.30 -30.29 8.91
C GLY A 311 -27.34 -29.26 8.31
N SER A 312 -27.83 -28.16 7.73
CA SER A 312 -26.99 -27.17 7.07
C SER A 312 -26.10 -26.44 8.07
N ALA A 313 -24.80 -26.39 7.79
CA ALA A 313 -23.87 -25.50 8.46
C ALA A 313 -23.93 -24.12 7.82
N THR A 314 -23.93 -23.09 8.66
CA THR A 314 -23.95 -21.69 8.27
C THR A 314 -22.89 -20.92 9.03
N TYR A 315 -22.17 -20.05 8.33
CA TYR A 315 -21.27 -19.06 8.93
C TYR A 315 -21.67 -17.67 8.47
N SER A 316 -21.48 -16.68 9.34
CA SER A 316 -21.66 -15.27 9.02
C SER A 316 -20.55 -14.47 9.70
N TYR A 317 -19.80 -13.74 8.90
CA TYR A 317 -18.71 -12.87 9.33
C TYR A 317 -19.04 -11.45 8.84
N PRO A 318 -19.59 -10.59 9.70
CA PRO A 318 -19.73 -9.18 9.36
C PRO A 318 -18.35 -8.55 9.22
N ILE A 319 -18.18 -7.69 8.23
CA ILE A 319 -16.96 -6.90 8.04
C ILE A 319 -17.30 -5.49 8.48
N GLU A 320 -16.75 -5.07 9.62
CA GLU A 320 -16.91 -3.71 10.11
C GLU A 320 -16.18 -2.76 9.16
N LEU A 321 -16.91 -1.76 8.67
CA LEU A 321 -16.36 -0.73 7.81
C LEU A 321 -16.35 0.60 8.56
N PRO A 322 -15.39 1.48 8.27
CA PRO A 322 -15.44 2.86 8.72
C PRO A 322 -16.76 3.54 8.31
N PRO A 323 -17.21 4.57 9.05
CA PRO A 323 -18.39 5.33 8.69
C PRO A 323 -18.30 5.86 7.25
N GLY A 324 -19.30 5.51 6.42
CA GLY A 324 -19.40 5.99 5.06
C GLY A 324 -19.75 7.47 5.02
N GLN A 325 -19.34 8.17 3.96
CA GLN A 325 -19.72 9.57 3.75
C GLN A 325 -21.26 9.69 3.78
N GLY A 326 -21.78 10.62 4.58
CA GLY A 326 -23.22 10.82 4.76
C GLY A 326 -23.96 9.63 5.38
N GLY A 327 -23.26 8.71 6.07
CA GLY A 327 -23.85 7.52 6.68
C GLY A 327 -24.09 6.35 5.72
N LEU A 328 -23.60 6.44 4.47
CA LEU A 328 -23.82 5.43 3.42
C LEU A 328 -22.75 4.32 3.41
N ALA A 329 -22.39 3.79 4.59
CA ALA A 329 -21.50 2.63 4.65
C ALA A 329 -22.21 1.39 4.08
N PRO A 330 -21.61 0.63 3.15
CA PRO A 330 -22.14 -0.66 2.76
C PRO A 330 -22.11 -1.63 3.95
N SER A 331 -23.15 -2.44 4.09
CA SER A 331 -23.15 -3.57 5.01
C SER A 331 -22.46 -4.73 4.32
N LEU A 332 -21.17 -4.91 4.61
CA LEU A 332 -20.37 -5.99 4.06
C LEU A 332 -20.35 -7.18 5.03
N SER A 333 -20.66 -8.36 4.53
CA SER A 333 -20.63 -9.61 5.29
C SER A 333 -20.25 -10.75 4.37
N MET A 334 -19.40 -11.65 4.88
CA MET A 334 -19.08 -12.91 4.23
C MET A 334 -19.91 -14.00 4.90
N SER A 335 -20.66 -14.76 4.12
CA SER A 335 -21.53 -15.82 4.63
C SER A 335 -21.30 -17.12 3.89
N TYR A 336 -21.44 -18.23 4.62
CA TYR A 336 -21.39 -19.57 4.07
C TYR A 336 -22.69 -20.31 4.37
N GLY A 337 -23.19 -21.07 3.40
CA GLY A 337 -24.25 -22.04 3.60
C GLY A 337 -23.90 -23.34 2.90
N SER A 338 -23.78 -24.44 3.65
CA SER A 338 -23.40 -25.75 3.09
C SER A 338 -24.43 -26.30 2.10
N ARG A 339 -25.69 -25.83 2.17
CA ARG A 339 -26.75 -26.21 1.23
C ARG A 339 -26.81 -25.36 -0.03
N GLY A 340 -26.04 -24.26 -0.11
CA GLY A 340 -25.89 -23.51 -1.36
C GLY A 340 -25.26 -24.33 -2.49
N VAL A 341 -24.72 -25.50 -2.15
CA VAL A 341 -24.12 -26.47 -3.06
C VAL A 341 -25.04 -27.66 -3.35
N ASP A 342 -26.16 -27.79 -2.64
CA ASP A 342 -27.09 -28.91 -2.83
C ASP A 342 -27.74 -28.84 -4.21
N GLY A 343 -27.67 -29.95 -4.96
CA GLY A 343 -28.29 -30.04 -6.28
C GLY A 343 -27.61 -29.20 -7.36
N ALA A 344 -26.44 -28.64 -7.06
CA ALA A 344 -25.67 -27.86 -8.01
C ALA A 344 -25.19 -28.77 -9.16
N ARG A 345 -25.54 -28.42 -10.41
CA ARG A 345 -25.21 -29.18 -11.62
C ARG A 345 -24.28 -28.37 -12.52
N TYR A 346 -23.33 -29.04 -13.16
CA TYR A 346 -22.40 -28.40 -14.09
C TYR A 346 -23.12 -27.86 -15.34
N PRO A 347 -22.76 -26.67 -15.86
CA PRO A 347 -21.73 -25.75 -15.36
C PRO A 347 -22.20 -24.92 -14.16
N LEU A 348 -21.34 -24.83 -13.15
CA LEU A 348 -21.61 -24.11 -11.90
C LEU A 348 -21.10 -22.67 -12.00
N SER A 349 -22.02 -21.71 -11.96
CA SER A 349 -21.67 -20.32 -11.65
C SER A 349 -21.54 -20.19 -10.15
N THR A 350 -20.33 -20.29 -9.64
CA THR A 350 -20.05 -20.04 -8.21
C THR A 350 -19.85 -18.55 -8.00
N SER A 351 -19.94 -18.09 -6.74
CA SER A 351 -19.33 -16.80 -6.41
C SER A 351 -17.80 -16.92 -6.60
N ASP A 352 -17.11 -15.78 -6.73
CA ASP A 352 -15.64 -15.73 -6.78
C ASP A 352 -14.99 -16.27 -5.49
N LEU A 353 -15.78 -16.41 -4.42
CA LEU A 353 -15.35 -16.92 -3.11
C LEU A 353 -15.52 -18.44 -2.99
N GLY A 354 -16.06 -19.10 -4.02
CA GLY A 354 -16.26 -20.54 -4.06
C GLY A 354 -17.67 -21.00 -3.64
N LEU A 355 -17.89 -22.31 -3.73
CA LEU A 355 -19.19 -22.93 -3.50
C LEU A 355 -19.69 -22.72 -2.06
N GLY A 356 -20.96 -22.32 -1.94
CA GLY A 356 -21.61 -22.08 -0.65
C GLY A 356 -21.21 -20.76 0.02
N TRP A 357 -20.17 -20.08 -0.45
CA TRP A 357 -19.77 -18.75 0.02
C TRP A 357 -20.47 -17.65 -0.76
N SER A 358 -20.86 -16.59 -0.07
CA SER A 358 -21.38 -15.37 -0.67
C SER A 358 -20.94 -14.14 0.12
N MET A 359 -20.84 -13.01 -0.55
CA MET A 359 -20.48 -11.73 0.06
C MET A 359 -21.51 -10.67 -0.33
N SER A 360 -22.00 -9.93 0.67
CA SER A 360 -22.92 -8.81 0.44
C SER A 360 -22.16 -7.63 -0.15
N THR A 361 -22.15 -7.52 -1.48
CA THR A 361 -21.50 -6.42 -2.18
C THR A 361 -22.53 -5.40 -2.66
N PRO A 362 -22.23 -4.09 -2.63
CA PRO A 362 -23.01 -3.12 -3.37
C PRO A 362 -22.88 -3.39 -4.87
N GLN A 363 -23.98 -3.28 -5.60
CA GLN A 363 -24.04 -3.62 -7.02
C GLN A 363 -24.58 -2.46 -7.84
N ILE A 364 -24.06 -2.28 -9.05
CA ILE A 364 -24.65 -1.37 -10.03
C ILE A 364 -25.23 -2.20 -11.16
N ILE A 365 -26.54 -2.15 -11.29
CA ILE A 365 -27.27 -2.88 -12.32
C ILE A 365 -27.53 -1.94 -13.49
N ASN A 366 -27.23 -2.40 -14.70
CA ASN A 366 -27.72 -1.77 -15.92
C ASN A 366 -29.15 -2.24 -16.21
N GLY A 367 -30.14 -1.39 -15.96
CA GLY A 367 -31.55 -1.68 -16.17
C GLY A 367 -31.96 -1.87 -17.65
N ASN A 368 -31.04 -1.65 -18.60
CA ASN A 368 -31.27 -1.80 -20.04
C ASN A 368 -30.42 -2.89 -20.70
N ALA A 369 -29.97 -3.90 -19.94
CA ALA A 369 -29.14 -5.00 -20.46
C ALA A 369 -29.70 -5.65 -21.76
N SER A 370 -31.03 -5.74 -21.92
CA SER A 370 -31.69 -6.28 -23.12
C SER A 370 -31.49 -5.41 -24.38
N ARG A 371 -31.24 -4.11 -24.23
CA ARG A 371 -30.97 -3.18 -25.35
C ARG A 371 -29.49 -3.08 -25.70
N MET A 372 -28.60 -3.54 -24.81
CA MET A 372 -27.16 -3.58 -25.04
C MET A 372 -26.78 -4.51 -26.21
N TYR A 373 -27.59 -5.55 -26.44
CA TYR A 373 -27.41 -6.54 -27.52
C TYR A 373 -28.52 -6.51 -28.58
N GLY A 374 -29.38 -5.49 -28.56
CA GLY A 374 -30.50 -5.37 -29.50
C GLY A 374 -30.08 -4.80 -30.86
N TYR A 375 -30.60 -5.39 -31.94
CA TYR A 375 -30.50 -4.82 -33.29
C TYR A 375 -31.34 -3.54 -33.38
N LEU A 376 -30.70 -2.39 -33.48
CA LEU A 376 -31.36 -1.15 -33.92
C LEU A 376 -31.34 -1.12 -35.46
N ASN A 377 -32.52 -1.19 -36.07
CA ASN A 377 -32.72 -1.01 -37.52
C ASN A 377 -31.82 -1.87 -38.43
N GLY A 378 -31.70 -3.18 -38.14
CA GLY A 378 -31.05 -4.13 -39.05
C GLY A 378 -29.53 -3.97 -39.20
N ASN A 379 -28.89 -3.14 -38.39
CA ASN A 379 -27.44 -2.95 -38.41
C ASN A 379 -26.85 -3.51 -37.09
N PRO A 380 -25.82 -4.39 -37.11
CA PRO A 380 -25.25 -5.00 -35.90
C PRO A 380 -24.47 -4.02 -34.99
N LYS A 381 -24.70 -2.71 -35.13
CA LYS A 381 -24.23 -1.72 -34.18
C LYS A 381 -25.17 -1.74 -32.98
N GLY A 382 -24.89 -2.67 -32.06
CA GLY A 382 -25.49 -2.71 -30.74
C GLY A 382 -25.53 -1.30 -30.14
N GLY A 383 -26.64 -0.99 -29.47
CA GLY A 383 -26.88 0.31 -28.88
C GLY A 383 -25.86 0.65 -27.79
N ASN A 384 -24.68 1.13 -28.20
CA ASN A 384 -23.62 1.63 -27.32
C ASN A 384 -23.97 2.99 -26.72
N ASN A 385 -25.26 3.36 -26.70
CA ASN A 385 -25.70 4.62 -26.18
C ASN A 385 -25.91 4.50 -24.67
N PHE A 386 -24.81 4.58 -23.93
CA PHE A 386 -24.79 4.58 -22.46
C PHE A 386 -25.65 5.70 -21.85
N GLU A 387 -25.96 6.75 -22.61
CA GLU A 387 -26.88 7.83 -22.22
C GLU A 387 -28.33 7.37 -22.06
N LEU A 388 -28.72 6.26 -22.72
CA LEU A 388 -30.03 5.64 -22.55
C LEU A 388 -30.03 4.61 -21.41
N ASN A 389 -28.88 4.24 -20.85
CA ASN A 389 -28.79 3.21 -19.81
C ASN A 389 -29.19 3.81 -18.46
N ARG A 390 -30.24 3.24 -17.88
CA ARG A 390 -30.66 3.54 -16.52
C ARG A 390 -29.88 2.61 -15.59
N PHE A 391 -28.88 3.16 -14.92
CA PHE A 391 -28.17 2.42 -13.88
C PHE A 391 -28.93 2.53 -12.57
N THR A 392 -28.89 1.46 -11.77
CA THR A 392 -29.44 1.44 -10.42
C THR A 392 -28.36 0.91 -9.49
N LEU A 393 -28.00 1.70 -8.48
CA LEU A 393 -27.18 1.23 -7.37
C LEU A 393 -28.07 0.46 -6.40
N ILE A 394 -27.69 -0.77 -6.07
CA ILE A 394 -28.23 -1.52 -4.94
C ILE A 394 -27.21 -1.43 -3.81
N LEU A 395 -27.63 -0.83 -2.70
CA LEU A 395 -26.83 -0.65 -1.49
C LEU A 395 -27.70 -0.97 -0.28
N ASN A 396 -27.26 -1.93 0.54
CA ASN A 396 -27.97 -2.38 1.76
C ASN A 396 -29.43 -2.77 1.51
N GLY A 397 -29.72 -3.39 0.36
CA GLY A 397 -31.07 -3.78 -0.06
C GLY A 397 -31.95 -2.63 -0.58
N ALA A 398 -31.49 -1.39 -0.52
CA ALA A 398 -32.17 -0.24 -1.11
C ALA A 398 -31.69 0.00 -2.56
N SER A 399 -32.60 0.45 -3.43
CA SER A 399 -32.33 0.73 -4.83
C SER A 399 -32.32 2.23 -5.11
N TYR A 400 -31.26 2.72 -5.75
CA TYR A 400 -31.03 4.12 -6.06
C TYR A 400 -30.86 4.29 -7.58
N PRO A 401 -31.86 4.83 -8.29
CA PRO A 401 -31.72 5.16 -9.70
C PRO A 401 -30.60 6.19 -9.88
N LEU A 402 -29.70 5.94 -10.81
CA LEU A 402 -28.55 6.79 -11.10
C LEU A 402 -28.78 7.60 -12.38
N GLN A 403 -28.44 8.88 -12.33
CA GLN A 403 -28.43 9.79 -13.46
C GLN A 403 -27.00 10.28 -13.72
N PRO A 404 -26.53 10.28 -14.97
CA PRO A 404 -25.21 10.82 -15.30
C PRO A 404 -25.17 12.33 -15.00
N ARG A 405 -24.09 12.78 -14.36
CA ARG A 405 -23.83 14.18 -14.01
C ARG A 405 -23.38 15.01 -15.22
N SER A 406 -22.80 14.37 -16.24
CA SER A 406 -22.40 14.95 -17.52
C SER A 406 -22.77 14.01 -18.67
N GLY A 407 -23.11 14.53 -19.85
CA GLY A 407 -23.46 13.75 -21.06
C GLY A 407 -22.28 13.00 -21.71
N SER A 408 -21.30 12.56 -20.93
CA SER A 408 -20.17 11.75 -21.42
C SER A 408 -20.49 10.25 -21.27
N ARG A 409 -19.96 9.44 -22.19
CA ARG A 409 -20.11 7.97 -22.23
C ARG A 409 -19.46 7.26 -21.03
N HIS A 410 -18.60 7.96 -20.30
CA HIS A 410 -17.97 7.55 -19.05
C HIS A 410 -18.00 8.75 -18.09
N GLY A 411 -18.37 8.56 -16.82
CA GLY A 411 -18.45 9.71 -15.91
C GLY A 411 -19.12 9.47 -14.57
N GLN A 412 -19.32 10.57 -13.86
CA GLN A 412 -19.92 10.62 -12.54
C GLN A 412 -21.44 10.44 -12.62
N TYR A 413 -22.00 9.68 -11.69
CA TYR A 413 -23.44 9.48 -11.55
C TYR A 413 -23.92 10.02 -10.20
N ASN A 414 -25.13 10.58 -10.18
CA ASN A 414 -25.84 11.00 -8.98
C ASN A 414 -27.08 10.11 -8.79
N ALA A 415 -27.47 9.80 -7.55
CA ALA A 415 -28.80 9.24 -7.30
C ALA A 415 -29.90 10.29 -7.52
N ILE A 416 -30.99 9.91 -8.17
CA ILE A 416 -32.12 10.80 -8.50
C ILE A 416 -32.92 11.19 -7.23
N PHE A 417 -32.87 10.35 -6.20
CA PHE A 417 -33.53 10.58 -4.91
C PHE A 417 -32.57 10.23 -3.78
N GLY A 418 -31.87 11.23 -3.25
CA GLY A 418 -30.88 11.07 -2.19
C GLY A 418 -29.82 12.16 -2.24
N TRP A 419 -29.02 12.29 -1.18
CA TRP A 419 -27.85 13.17 -1.16
C TRP A 419 -26.93 12.87 -2.36
N PRO A 420 -26.33 13.89 -3.00
CA PRO A 420 -25.46 13.68 -4.14
C PRO A 420 -24.23 12.88 -3.70
N PHE A 421 -24.05 11.68 -4.27
CA PHE A 421 -22.79 10.95 -4.21
C PHE A 421 -22.23 10.84 -5.63
N CYS A 422 -20.91 10.75 -5.75
CA CYS A 422 -20.23 10.59 -7.03
C CYS A 422 -19.62 9.20 -7.12
N LEU A 423 -19.99 8.47 -8.15
CA LEU A 423 -19.37 7.21 -8.52
C LEU A 423 -18.44 7.48 -9.71
N SER A 424 -17.12 7.35 -9.53
CA SER A 424 -16.13 7.60 -10.57
C SER A 424 -15.16 6.42 -10.69
N ARG A 425 -14.71 6.13 -11.91
CA ARG A 425 -13.61 5.17 -12.15
C ARG A 425 -12.24 5.75 -11.77
N HIS A 426 -12.12 7.07 -11.56
CA HIS A 426 -10.95 7.74 -10.99
C HIS A 426 -11.32 9.04 -10.24
N HIS A 427 -10.67 9.29 -9.10
CA HIS A 427 -10.62 10.53 -8.31
C HIS A 427 -11.96 11.26 -8.05
N CYS A 428 -12.37 11.34 -6.78
CA CYS A 428 -13.51 12.14 -6.34
C CYS A 428 -13.02 13.54 -5.90
N PRO A 429 -13.36 14.65 -6.58
CA PRO A 429 -13.00 15.98 -6.09
C PRO A 429 -13.89 16.34 -4.89
N ARG A 430 -13.29 16.90 -3.83
CA ARG A 430 -14.03 17.35 -2.62
C ARG A 430 -15.17 18.32 -2.99
N PRO A 431 -16.32 18.24 -2.29
CA PRO A 431 -17.37 19.24 -2.45
C PRO A 431 -16.84 20.62 -2.04
N ARG A 432 -16.99 21.63 -2.91
CA ARG A 432 -16.76 23.03 -2.54
C ARG A 432 -17.73 23.38 -1.42
N GLN A 433 -17.19 23.85 -0.29
CA GLN A 433 -18.01 24.49 0.73
C GLN A 433 -18.83 25.63 0.10
N PRO A 434 -20.11 25.79 0.45
CA PRO A 434 -20.85 26.98 0.04
C PRO A 434 -20.16 28.20 0.62
N ALA A 435 -19.99 29.23 -0.20
CA ALA A 435 -19.51 30.53 0.25
C ALA A 435 -20.41 31.01 1.39
N ALA A 436 -19.79 31.35 2.53
CA ALA A 436 -20.48 32.07 3.59
C ALA A 436 -21.01 33.39 3.01
N VAL A 437 -22.32 33.62 3.19
CA VAL A 437 -22.96 34.93 3.02
C VAL A 437 -22.84 35.69 4.32
#